data_AF-A0A5J4UFH7-F1
#
_entry.id   AF-A0A5J4UFH7-F1
#
_cell.length_a   1.000
_cell.length_b   1.000
_cell.length_c   1.000
_cell.angle_alpha   90.00
_cell.angle_beta   90.00
_cell.angle_gamma   90.00
#
_symmetry.space_group_name_H-M   'P 1'
#
loop_
_entity.id
_entity.type
_entity.pdbx_description
1 polymer ?
#
loop_
_entity_poly.entity_id
_entity_poly.type
_entity_poly.pdbx_seq_one_letter_code
_entity_poly.pdbx_strand_id
1 'polypeptide(L)'
;MGCSAGCCYDSQKSYMKLDSIWNIQLFFKTLHNGSTRYPPLFPPQRITAKISEEQIEEEGGNEEIVAHLSSRDKIFKKEALLTQNTLLNCYVYIKFVYEDSEDDQEELEDETDDNSQVEDDYQMLVSTIIPPGAVIGSCLLESELNSNFQFLIIAKVQSLEIYRISRSAMIPISSIPINGRISVFEKMKLAFDKQESVVVLTQKHQLCIFDFDEHTHDLVTKVSTSVLDLVGRKLSREPIVVIDPQSKMIVMHIYQELLKIIPLDSSGRLREAFNVSPIV
;
A
#
# COMPACT_ATOMS: atom_id res chain seq x y z
N MET A 1 51.83 6.33 28.97
CA MET A 1 51.28 6.55 27.62
C MET A 1 50.36 5.37 27.30
N GLY A 2 49.06 5.51 27.60
CA GLY A 2 48.06 4.51 27.22
C GLY A 2 47.28 5.07 26.04
N CYS A 3 47.53 4.57 24.83
CA CYS A 3 46.72 4.91 23.68
C CYS A 3 45.33 4.32 23.90
N SER A 4 44.32 5.19 24.03
CA SER A 4 42.91 4.79 24.04
C SER A 4 42.56 4.25 22.66
N ALA A 5 42.61 2.94 22.52
CA ALA A 5 42.09 2.22 21.38
C ALA A 5 40.56 2.26 21.31
N GLY A 6 39.85 3.08 22.10
CA GLY A 6 38.37 3.15 22.11
C GLY A 6 37.78 4.14 21.12
N CYS A 7 38.39 5.32 20.96
CA CYS A 7 37.82 6.39 20.13
C CYS A 7 37.79 6.08 18.62
N CYS A 8 38.69 5.23 18.13
CA CYS A 8 38.71 4.86 16.71
C CYS A 8 37.57 3.91 16.32
N TYR A 9 37.08 3.07 17.25
CA TYR A 9 36.04 2.07 16.93
C TYR A 9 34.66 2.70 16.84
N ASP A 10 34.33 3.67 17.68
CA ASP A 10 33.01 4.33 17.65
C ASP A 10 32.86 5.24 16.42
N SER A 11 33.92 5.95 16.02
CA SER A 11 33.94 6.73 14.78
C SER A 11 33.89 5.83 13.53
N GLN A 12 34.59 4.69 13.52
CA GLN A 12 34.48 3.70 12.43
C GLN A 12 33.08 3.09 12.35
N LYS A 13 32.44 2.80 13.48
CA LYS A 13 31.08 2.24 13.53
C LYS A 13 30.02 3.24 13.07
N SER A 14 30.19 4.52 13.41
CA SER A 14 29.35 5.62 12.90
C SER A 14 29.50 5.79 11.38
N TYR A 15 30.75 5.77 10.89
CA TYR A 15 31.04 5.86 9.45
C TYR A 15 30.47 4.68 8.67
N MET A 16 30.63 3.45 9.17
CA MET A 16 30.09 2.25 8.52
C MET A 16 28.55 2.24 8.44
N LYS A 17 27.87 2.83 9.43
CA LYS A 17 26.41 3.00 9.42
C LYS A 17 25.94 4.09 8.44
N LEU A 18 26.67 5.21 8.34
CA LEU A 18 26.35 6.24 7.34
C LEU A 18 26.58 5.71 5.93
N ASP A 19 27.64 4.94 5.73
CA ASP A 19 27.96 4.32 4.44
C ASP A 19 26.93 3.26 4.06
N SER A 20 26.43 2.44 4.99
CA SER A 20 25.36 1.48 4.71
C SER A 20 24.06 2.18 4.26
N ILE A 21 23.61 3.20 5.01
CA ILE A 21 22.41 3.97 4.67
C ILE A 21 22.57 4.70 3.33
N TRP A 22 23.73 5.32 3.10
CA TRP A 22 24.05 5.98 1.83
C TRP A 22 24.06 5.01 0.65
N ASN A 23 24.63 3.81 0.83
CA ASN A 23 24.66 2.78 -0.21
C ASN A 23 23.26 2.25 -0.53
N ILE A 24 22.40 2.08 0.48
CA ILE A 24 20.99 1.69 0.31
C ILE A 24 20.23 2.79 -0.44
N GLN A 25 20.37 4.05 -0.01
CA GLN A 25 19.75 5.20 -0.68
C GLN A 25 20.22 5.32 -2.14
N LEU A 26 21.52 5.17 -2.39
CA LEU A 26 22.10 5.24 -3.73
C LEU A 26 21.63 4.09 -4.62
N PHE A 27 21.52 2.87 -4.07
CA PHE A 27 20.98 1.69 -4.76
C PHE A 27 19.55 1.96 -5.24
N PHE A 28 18.65 2.40 -4.36
CA PHE A 28 17.27 2.70 -4.73
C PHE A 28 17.17 3.88 -5.70
N LYS A 29 17.96 4.94 -5.49
CA LYS A 29 18.03 6.07 -6.43
C LYS A 29 18.48 5.64 -7.83
N THR A 30 19.44 4.70 -7.91
CA THR A 30 19.95 4.14 -9.17
C THR A 30 18.93 3.20 -9.81
N LEU A 31 18.19 2.44 -9.00
CA LEU A 31 17.09 1.58 -9.46
C LEU A 31 15.96 2.42 -10.10
N HIS A 32 15.60 3.55 -9.48
CA HIS A 32 14.51 4.41 -9.96
C HIS A 32 14.90 5.31 -11.14
N ASN A 33 16.08 5.93 -11.09
CA ASN A 33 16.48 6.95 -12.07
C ASN A 33 17.44 6.41 -13.15
N GLY A 34 17.92 5.18 -12.99
CA GLY A 34 19.06 4.65 -13.76
C GLY A 34 20.41 5.19 -13.28
N SER A 35 21.49 4.50 -13.66
CA SER A 35 22.86 4.92 -13.37
C SER A 35 23.24 6.18 -14.16
N THR A 36 23.65 7.24 -13.47
CA THR A 36 24.12 8.50 -14.10
C THR A 36 25.62 8.57 -14.32
N ARG A 37 26.42 7.65 -13.74
CA ARG A 37 27.90 7.68 -13.79
C ARG A 37 28.53 6.69 -14.78
N TYR A 38 27.80 5.66 -15.20
CA TYR A 38 28.25 4.68 -16.19
C TYR A 38 27.09 4.27 -17.10
N PRO A 39 27.36 3.96 -18.39
CA PRO A 39 26.32 3.50 -19.30
C PRO A 39 25.62 2.28 -18.71
N PRO A 40 24.28 2.25 -18.70
CA PRO A 40 23.52 1.26 -17.96
C PRO A 40 23.78 -0.15 -18.50
N LEU A 41 24.32 -1.06 -17.66
CA LEU A 41 24.36 -2.50 -17.94
C LEU A 41 22.95 -3.12 -18.01
N PHE A 42 21.97 -2.42 -17.44
CA PHE A 42 20.55 -2.71 -17.59
C PHE A 42 19.79 -1.42 -17.88
N PRO A 43 19.01 -1.33 -18.97
CA PRO A 43 18.14 -0.18 -19.18
C PRO A 43 17.25 0.01 -17.94
N PRO A 44 16.84 1.25 -17.60
CA PRO A 44 15.92 1.48 -16.48
C PRO A 44 14.73 0.54 -16.63
N GLN A 45 14.65 -0.45 -15.74
CA GLN A 45 13.63 -1.46 -15.84
C GLN A 45 12.30 -0.77 -15.57
N ARG A 46 11.37 -0.84 -16.53
CA ARG A 46 9.97 -0.48 -16.28
C ARG A 46 9.53 -1.25 -15.05
N ILE A 47 9.17 -0.52 -14.01
CA ILE A 47 8.84 -1.00 -12.66
C ILE A 47 7.87 -2.18 -12.78
N THR A 48 8.42 -3.39 -12.74
CA THR A 48 7.68 -4.66 -12.68
C THR A 48 8.04 -5.45 -11.43
N ALA A 49 9.05 -5.00 -10.68
CA ALA A 49 9.29 -5.46 -9.32
C ALA A 49 8.26 -4.79 -8.40
N LYS A 50 7.16 -5.50 -8.12
CA LYS A 50 6.41 -5.30 -6.88
C LYS A 50 7.39 -5.64 -5.75
N ILE A 51 7.98 -4.66 -5.11
CA ILE A 51 8.58 -4.90 -3.80
C ILE A 51 7.41 -4.81 -2.82
N SER A 52 6.87 -5.96 -2.40
CA SER A 52 5.88 -5.99 -1.32
C SER A 52 6.55 -5.58 -0.01
N GLU A 53 5.78 -5.04 0.95
CA GLU A 53 6.27 -4.85 2.33
C GLU A 53 6.95 -6.13 2.85
N GLU A 54 6.42 -7.30 2.48
CA GLU A 54 6.99 -8.61 2.80
C GLU A 54 8.41 -8.83 2.26
N GLN A 55 8.78 -8.39 1.05
CA GLN A 55 10.18 -8.52 0.57
C GLN A 55 11.13 -7.52 1.24
N ILE A 56 10.64 -6.36 1.68
CA ILE A 56 11.45 -5.34 2.39
C ILE A 56 11.65 -5.75 3.86
N GLU A 57 10.64 -6.39 4.46
CA GLU A 57 10.72 -7.02 5.78
C GLU A 57 11.60 -8.28 5.75
N GLU A 58 11.50 -9.12 4.71
CA GLU A 58 12.26 -10.38 4.60
C GLU A 58 13.76 -10.17 4.30
N GLU A 59 14.15 -9.04 3.69
CA GLU A 59 15.55 -8.63 3.47
C GLU A 59 16.12 -7.73 4.60
N GLY A 60 15.34 -7.44 5.66
CA GLY A 60 15.81 -6.70 6.84
C GLY A 60 16.08 -5.20 6.65
N GLY A 61 15.86 -4.64 5.45
CA GLY A 61 16.17 -3.26 5.13
C GLY A 61 15.25 -2.23 5.82
N ASN A 62 13.97 -2.58 6.06
CA ASN A 62 13.04 -1.67 6.73
C ASN A 62 13.34 -1.52 8.21
N GLU A 63 13.79 -2.59 8.86
CA GLU A 63 14.09 -2.63 10.29
C GLU A 63 15.29 -1.74 10.64
N GLU A 64 16.32 -1.71 9.77
CA GLU A 64 17.48 -0.84 9.94
C GLU A 64 17.11 0.64 9.78
N ILE A 65 16.31 0.99 8.78
CA ILE A 65 15.81 2.35 8.57
C ILE A 65 14.95 2.81 9.77
N VAL A 66 14.03 1.97 10.23
CA VAL A 66 13.13 2.26 11.37
C VAL A 66 13.92 2.41 12.67
N ALA A 67 14.95 1.58 12.90
CA ALA A 67 15.83 1.71 14.05
C ALA A 67 16.55 3.08 14.05
N HIS A 68 17.00 3.54 12.88
CA HIS A 68 17.69 4.83 12.74
C HIS A 68 16.77 6.06 12.84
N LEU A 69 15.46 5.93 12.60
CA LEU A 69 14.49 7.01 12.86
C LEU A 69 14.36 7.37 14.35
N SER A 70 14.68 6.42 15.24
CA SER A 70 14.68 6.62 16.70
C SER A 70 16.03 7.12 17.26
N SER A 71 16.99 7.41 16.39
CA SER A 71 18.33 7.92 16.74
C SER A 71 18.25 9.32 17.40
N ARG A 72 19.10 9.55 18.42
CA ARG A 72 19.34 10.89 19.00
C ARG A 72 20.23 11.77 18.13
N ASP A 73 20.94 11.17 17.17
CA ASP A 73 21.78 11.89 16.23
C ASP A 73 20.95 12.39 15.04
N LYS A 74 20.90 13.72 14.90
CA LYS A 74 20.10 14.45 13.92
C LYS A 74 20.48 14.07 12.48
N ILE A 75 21.75 13.76 12.20
CA ILE A 75 22.23 13.42 10.85
C ILE A 75 21.68 12.06 10.42
N PHE A 76 21.78 11.05 11.30
CA PHE A 76 21.25 9.71 11.03
C PHE A 76 19.73 9.71 10.87
N LYS A 77 19.03 10.49 11.70
CA LYS A 77 17.58 10.61 11.61
C LYS A 77 17.13 11.21 10.27
N LYS A 78 17.87 12.22 9.78
CA LYS A 78 17.62 12.85 8.47
C LYS A 78 17.85 11.87 7.30
N GLU A 79 18.96 11.14 7.31
CA GLU A 79 19.26 10.17 6.25
C GLU A 79 18.32 8.96 6.25
N ALA A 80 17.93 8.46 7.42
CA ALA A 80 16.91 7.40 7.54
C ALA A 80 15.56 7.87 6.97
N LEU A 81 15.16 9.11 7.25
CA LEU A 81 13.94 9.71 6.72
C LEU A 81 13.99 9.87 5.19
N LEU A 82 15.12 10.35 4.64
CA LEU A 82 15.31 10.45 3.19
C LEU A 82 15.26 9.07 2.50
N THR A 83 15.81 8.05 3.14
CA THR A 83 15.82 6.67 2.64
C THR A 83 14.41 6.08 2.67
N GLN A 84 13.66 6.25 3.76
CA GLN A 84 12.26 5.85 3.87
C GLN A 84 11.38 6.54 2.81
N ASN A 85 11.59 7.84 2.58
CA ASN A 85 10.86 8.59 1.56
C ASN A 85 11.18 8.13 0.14
N THR A 86 12.43 7.78 -0.13
CA THR A 86 12.85 7.21 -1.42
C THR A 86 12.17 5.85 -1.66
N LEU A 87 12.09 5.01 -0.62
CA LEU A 87 11.44 3.71 -0.65
C LEU A 87 9.93 3.80 -0.89
N LEU A 88 9.29 4.84 -0.34
CA LEU A 88 7.85 5.09 -0.50
C LEU A 88 7.48 5.94 -1.73
N ASN A 89 8.44 6.29 -2.61
CA ASN A 89 8.24 7.22 -3.74
C ASN A 89 7.65 8.59 -3.33
N CYS A 90 8.02 9.13 -2.17
CA CYS A 90 7.54 10.43 -1.69
C CYS A 90 8.41 11.60 -2.21
N TYR A 91 7.79 12.70 -2.65
CA TYR A 91 8.49 13.97 -2.90
C TYR A 91 8.47 14.83 -1.63
N VAL A 92 9.65 15.13 -1.06
CA VAL A 92 9.78 16.05 0.09
C VAL A 92 10.08 17.46 -0.42
N TYR A 93 9.23 18.44 -0.07
CA TYR A 93 9.55 19.86 -0.24
C TYR A 93 10.28 20.36 1.00
N ILE A 94 11.58 20.64 0.87
CA ILE A 94 12.38 21.22 1.97
C ILE A 94 12.28 22.73 1.85
N LYS A 95 11.63 23.39 2.80
CA LYS A 95 11.64 24.85 2.92
C LYS A 95 12.87 25.23 3.75
N PHE A 96 13.95 25.65 3.08
CA PHE A 96 15.10 26.24 3.78
C PHE A 96 14.70 27.64 4.27
N VAL A 97 14.52 27.80 5.57
CA VAL A 97 14.53 29.12 6.19
C VAL A 97 16.02 29.49 6.31
N TYR A 98 16.51 30.33 5.42
CA TYR A 98 17.77 31.03 5.63
C TYR A 98 17.45 32.18 6.59
N GLU A 99 17.92 32.08 7.83
CA GLU A 99 18.07 33.27 8.66
C GLU A 99 19.25 34.06 8.08
N ASP A 100 18.93 35.20 7.46
CA ASP A 100 19.90 36.18 6.97
C ASP A 100 20.68 36.73 8.18
N SER A 101 21.97 36.44 8.25
CA SER A 101 22.88 37.05 9.21
C SER A 101 23.39 38.38 8.67
N GLU A 102 22.78 39.49 9.09
CA GLU A 102 23.40 40.83 9.04
C GLU A 102 24.03 41.16 10.42
N ASP A 103 25.28 41.63 10.33
CA ASP A 103 26.04 42.51 11.25
C ASP A 103 26.71 41.98 12.54
N ASP A 104 28.05 41.96 12.45
CA ASP A 104 29.09 42.49 13.36
C ASP A 104 29.30 42.02 14.83
N GLN A 105 30.50 41.47 15.03
CA GLN A 105 31.46 41.57 16.15
C GLN A 105 30.95 41.91 17.57
N GLU A 106 31.12 40.99 18.54
CA GLU A 106 32.08 41.05 19.67
C GLU A 106 31.72 40.03 20.79
N GLU A 107 32.76 39.59 21.49
CA GLU A 107 32.80 38.95 22.82
C GLU A 107 32.37 37.48 23.01
N LEU A 108 33.39 36.70 23.41
CA LEU A 108 33.29 35.41 24.09
C LEU A 108 32.79 35.65 25.52
N GLU A 109 31.57 35.23 25.84
CA GLU A 109 31.21 34.84 27.21
C GLU A 109 30.38 33.54 27.17
N ASP A 110 30.89 32.55 27.91
CA ASP A 110 30.20 31.33 28.31
C ASP A 110 28.89 31.70 29.02
N GLU A 111 27.72 31.30 28.51
CA GLU A 111 26.63 30.83 29.36
C GLU A 111 25.80 29.75 28.64
N THR A 112 25.51 28.72 29.43
CA THR A 112 24.73 27.54 29.15
C THR A 112 23.29 27.83 28.74
N ASP A 113 22.71 26.82 28.06
CA ASP A 113 21.27 26.54 27.95
C ASP A 113 20.57 26.98 26.65
N ASP A 114 21.03 26.41 25.53
CA ASP A 114 20.28 26.49 24.27
C ASP A 114 19.35 25.27 24.14
N ASN A 115 18.24 25.33 24.87
CA ASN A 115 17.09 24.45 24.70
C ASN A 115 16.16 24.97 23.59
N SER A 116 16.73 25.42 22.47
CA SER A 116 15.98 25.63 21.24
C SER A 116 15.71 24.27 20.60
N GLN A 117 14.62 23.63 21.03
CA GLN A 117 13.94 22.65 20.21
C GLN A 117 13.51 23.36 18.92
N VAL A 118 14.39 23.37 17.92
CA VAL A 118 13.98 23.53 16.53
C VAL A 118 13.13 22.29 16.23
N GLU A 119 11.83 22.39 16.49
CA GLU A 119 10.84 21.49 15.91
C GLU A 119 10.89 21.73 14.40
N ASP A 120 11.78 20.99 13.73
CA ASP A 120 11.72 20.84 12.30
C ASP A 120 10.37 20.18 11.98
N ASP A 121 9.37 21.01 11.70
CA ASP A 121 8.01 20.60 11.41
C ASP A 121 7.97 20.07 9.96
N TYR A 122 8.55 18.89 9.76
CA TYR A 122 8.55 18.20 8.47
C TYR A 122 7.13 17.70 8.17
N GLN A 123 6.41 18.43 7.31
CA GLN A 123 5.17 17.93 6.72
C GLN A 123 5.51 16.96 5.56
N MET A 124 5.41 15.66 5.84
CA MET A 124 5.55 14.63 4.81
C MET A 124 4.31 14.61 3.92
N LEU A 125 4.50 14.93 2.64
CA LEU A 125 3.47 14.77 1.61
C LEU A 125 3.77 13.51 0.79
N VAL A 126 2.85 12.55 0.83
CA VAL A 126 2.92 11.34 0.02
C VAL A 126 1.97 11.50 -1.17
N SER A 127 2.47 11.30 -2.38
CA SER A 127 1.67 11.36 -3.60
C SER A 127 2.04 10.23 -4.56
N THR A 128 1.03 9.66 -5.22
CA THR A 128 1.24 8.60 -6.23
C THR A 128 1.54 9.23 -7.58
N ILE A 129 2.74 9.00 -8.12
CA ILE A 129 3.14 9.46 -9.46
C ILE A 129 2.54 8.58 -10.55
N ILE A 130 2.61 7.25 -10.35
CA ILE A 130 2.10 6.24 -11.28
C ILE A 130 1.18 5.28 -10.50
N PRO A 131 -0.11 5.21 -10.85
CA PRO A 131 -1.03 4.26 -10.21
C PRO A 131 -0.59 2.81 -10.44
N PRO A 132 -0.84 1.90 -9.49
CA PRO A 132 -0.44 0.51 -9.61
C PRO A 132 -1.11 -0.17 -10.81
N GLY A 133 -0.30 -0.73 -11.72
CA GLY A 133 -0.78 -1.37 -12.94
C GLY A 133 -1.14 -2.85 -12.82
N ALA A 134 -0.81 -3.48 -11.69
CA ALA A 134 -1.01 -4.92 -11.52
C ALA A 134 -2.49 -5.28 -11.37
N VAL A 135 -2.93 -6.24 -12.17
CA VAL A 135 -4.28 -6.79 -12.16
C VAL A 135 -4.37 -7.89 -11.11
N ILE A 136 -5.40 -7.83 -10.27
CA ILE A 136 -5.76 -8.83 -9.26
C ILE A 136 -6.78 -9.81 -9.84
N GLY A 137 -7.76 -9.28 -10.58
CA GLY A 137 -8.82 -10.08 -11.20
C GLY A 137 -9.62 -9.26 -12.19
N SER A 138 -10.50 -9.93 -12.92
CA SER A 138 -11.42 -9.26 -13.84
C SER A 138 -12.70 -10.08 -14.01
N CYS A 139 -13.79 -9.41 -14.38
CA CYS A 139 -15.05 -10.07 -14.67
C CYS A 139 -15.83 -9.35 -15.76
N LEU A 140 -16.65 -10.10 -16.50
CA LEU A 140 -17.59 -9.57 -17.48
C LEU A 140 -18.99 -9.50 -16.87
N LEU A 141 -19.61 -8.33 -17.01
CA LEU A 141 -21.01 -8.08 -16.72
C LEU A 141 -21.78 -7.91 -18.04
N GLU A 142 -22.96 -8.50 -18.10
CA GLU A 142 -23.87 -8.32 -19.24
C GLU A 142 -24.59 -6.97 -19.15
N SER A 143 -24.80 -6.32 -20.30
CA SER A 143 -25.63 -5.11 -20.39
C SER A 143 -27.10 -5.49 -20.32
N GLU A 144 -27.87 -4.82 -19.47
CA GLU A 144 -29.33 -4.96 -19.39
C GLU A 144 -30.02 -4.15 -20.49
N LEU A 145 -29.41 -3.04 -20.92
CA LEU A 145 -29.99 -2.14 -21.91
C LEU A 145 -29.71 -2.57 -23.37
N ASN A 146 -28.57 -3.20 -23.64
CA ASN A 146 -28.14 -3.54 -25.00
C ASN A 146 -27.18 -4.74 -25.07
N SER A 147 -27.68 -5.86 -25.56
CA SER A 147 -26.93 -7.11 -25.70
C SER A 147 -25.77 -7.08 -26.72
N ASN A 148 -25.50 -5.96 -27.40
CA ASN A 148 -24.38 -5.85 -28.35
C ASN A 148 -23.04 -5.53 -27.68
N PHE A 149 -23.05 -5.08 -26.43
CA PHE A 149 -21.84 -4.81 -25.67
C PHE A 149 -21.95 -5.37 -24.26
N GLN A 150 -20.79 -5.54 -23.64
CA GLN A 150 -20.64 -6.01 -22.26
C GLN A 150 -19.75 -5.03 -21.50
N PHE A 151 -19.75 -5.13 -20.18
CA PHE A 151 -18.86 -4.36 -19.33
C PHE A 151 -17.78 -5.28 -18.77
N LEU A 152 -16.52 -4.87 -18.89
CA LEU A 152 -15.39 -5.53 -18.24
C LEU A 152 -14.99 -4.68 -17.05
N ILE A 153 -15.02 -5.30 -15.87
CA ILE A 153 -14.46 -4.72 -14.66
C ILE A 153 -13.11 -5.37 -14.42
N ILE A 154 -12.07 -4.55 -14.25
CA ILE A 154 -10.71 -4.99 -13.92
C ILE A 154 -10.38 -4.47 -12.53
N ALA A 155 -10.11 -5.39 -11.60
CA ALA A 155 -9.57 -5.05 -10.31
C ALA A 155 -8.05 -4.90 -10.40
N LYS A 156 -7.57 -3.68 -10.14
CA LYS A 156 -6.16 -3.39 -9.87
C LYS A 156 -5.96 -3.22 -8.38
N VAL A 157 -4.71 -3.26 -7.95
CA VAL A 157 -4.28 -3.26 -6.52
C VAL A 157 -5.14 -2.41 -5.59
N GLN A 158 -5.54 -1.19 -6.00
CA GLN A 158 -6.36 -0.27 -5.20
C GLN A 158 -7.48 0.42 -5.99
N SER A 159 -7.90 -0.15 -7.13
CA SER A 159 -8.94 0.47 -7.96
C SER A 159 -9.68 -0.54 -8.81
N LEU A 160 -10.92 -0.23 -9.15
CA LEU A 160 -11.73 -0.96 -10.12
C LEU A 160 -11.86 -0.12 -11.38
N GLU A 161 -11.40 -0.65 -12.51
CA GLU A 161 -11.53 0.00 -13.81
C GLU A 161 -12.67 -0.62 -14.60
N ILE A 162 -13.52 0.23 -15.18
CA ILE A 162 -14.67 -0.18 -15.96
C ILE A 162 -14.39 0.11 -17.43
N TYR A 163 -14.59 -0.91 -18.26
CA TYR A 163 -14.47 -0.84 -19.69
C TYR A 163 -15.76 -1.29 -20.35
N ARG A 164 -16.15 -0.65 -21.45
CA ARG A 164 -17.18 -1.16 -22.35
C ARG A 164 -16.53 -1.93 -23.48
N ILE A 165 -16.94 -3.18 -23.66
CA ILE A 165 -16.46 -4.07 -24.71
C ILE A 165 -17.54 -4.24 -25.77
N SER A 166 -17.21 -3.93 -27.02
CA SER A 166 -17.97 -4.31 -28.20
C SER A 166 -17.15 -5.25 -29.07
N ARG A 167 -17.73 -5.75 -30.16
CA ARG A 167 -17.00 -6.60 -31.13
C ARG A 167 -15.78 -5.93 -31.76
N SER A 168 -15.71 -4.60 -31.75
CA SER A 168 -14.69 -3.82 -32.45
C SER A 168 -13.75 -3.05 -31.53
N ALA A 169 -14.14 -2.78 -30.29
CA ALA A 169 -13.38 -1.91 -29.39
C ALA A 169 -13.59 -2.25 -27.92
N MET A 170 -12.56 -1.97 -27.12
CA MET A 170 -12.63 -1.87 -25.66
C MET A 170 -12.40 -0.41 -25.28
N ILE A 171 -13.40 0.21 -24.67
CA ILE A 171 -13.41 1.65 -24.38
C ILE A 171 -13.37 1.82 -22.85
N PRO A 172 -12.34 2.47 -22.27
CA PRO A 172 -12.32 2.78 -20.85
C PRO A 172 -13.45 3.77 -20.52
N ILE A 173 -14.17 3.52 -19.43
CA ILE A 173 -15.26 4.39 -18.95
C ILE A 173 -14.82 5.14 -17.70
N SER A 174 -14.44 4.42 -16.65
CA SER A 174 -14.15 5.01 -15.34
C SER A 174 -13.13 4.17 -14.55
N SER A 175 -12.52 4.79 -13.54
CA SER A 175 -11.64 4.14 -12.58
C SER A 175 -12.02 4.59 -11.18
N ILE A 176 -12.40 3.64 -10.33
CA ILE A 176 -12.97 3.87 -9.02
C ILE A 176 -11.94 3.44 -7.97
N PRO A 177 -11.43 4.35 -7.12
CA PRO A 177 -10.47 3.98 -6.10
C PRO A 177 -11.14 3.16 -4.98
N ILE A 178 -10.43 2.16 -4.50
CA ILE A 178 -10.79 1.38 -3.31
C ILE A 178 -9.89 1.80 -2.16
N ASN A 179 -10.48 2.11 -1.00
CA ASN A 179 -9.73 2.48 0.20
C ASN A 179 -9.11 1.25 0.88
N GLY A 180 -8.08 0.71 0.24
CA GLY A 180 -7.34 -0.46 0.69
C GLY A 180 -6.87 -1.31 -0.48
N ARG A 181 -5.86 -2.14 -0.21
CA ARG A 181 -5.37 -3.10 -1.20
C ARG A 181 -6.38 -4.24 -1.36
N ILE A 182 -6.84 -4.45 -2.59
CA ILE A 182 -7.73 -5.54 -2.97
C ILE A 182 -6.97 -6.87 -2.80
N SER A 183 -7.52 -7.79 -2.00
CA SER A 183 -7.01 -9.15 -1.81
C SER A 183 -7.86 -10.17 -2.58
N VAL A 184 -9.17 -9.97 -2.67
CA VAL A 184 -10.09 -10.82 -3.42
C VAL A 184 -11.02 -9.96 -4.26
N PHE A 185 -11.25 -10.38 -5.50
CA PHE A 185 -12.21 -9.78 -6.43
C PHE A 185 -12.97 -10.91 -7.12
N GLU A 186 -14.29 -10.99 -6.89
CA GLU A 186 -15.13 -12.06 -7.44
C GLU A 186 -16.44 -11.52 -7.98
N LYS A 187 -16.92 -12.11 -9.08
CA LYS A 187 -18.26 -11.82 -9.60
C LYS A 187 -19.30 -12.60 -8.80
N MET A 188 -20.42 -11.96 -8.49
CA MET A 188 -21.54 -12.57 -7.78
C MET A 188 -22.84 -12.33 -8.52
N LYS A 189 -23.69 -13.34 -8.57
CA LYS A 189 -25.10 -13.16 -8.93
C LYS A 189 -25.95 -13.69 -7.79
N LEU A 190 -26.64 -12.79 -7.10
CA LEU A 190 -27.58 -13.22 -6.06
C LEU A 190 -28.83 -13.77 -6.74
N ALA A 191 -29.36 -14.89 -6.24
CA ALA A 191 -30.49 -15.61 -6.83
C ALA A 191 -31.76 -14.75 -6.95
N PHE A 192 -31.86 -13.68 -6.17
CA PHE A 192 -32.99 -12.75 -6.15
C PHE A 192 -32.72 -11.45 -6.91
N ASP A 193 -31.47 -11.18 -7.27
CA ASP A 193 -31.10 -9.97 -8.01
C ASP A 193 -31.22 -10.22 -9.52
N LYS A 194 -31.68 -9.20 -10.23
CA LYS A 194 -31.68 -9.19 -11.71
C LYS A 194 -30.28 -8.94 -12.26
N GLN A 195 -29.56 -8.04 -11.58
CA GLN A 195 -28.22 -7.59 -11.94
C GLN A 195 -27.13 -8.42 -11.28
N GLU A 196 -25.96 -8.44 -11.92
CA GLU A 196 -24.76 -9.03 -11.36
C GLU A 196 -24.03 -8.00 -10.47
N SER A 197 -23.48 -8.48 -9.37
CA SER A 197 -22.70 -7.71 -8.41
C SER A 197 -21.23 -8.14 -8.46
N VAL A 198 -20.35 -7.32 -7.90
CA VAL A 198 -18.95 -7.68 -7.66
C VAL A 198 -18.63 -7.61 -6.16
N VAL A 199 -17.87 -8.59 -5.69
CA VAL A 199 -17.43 -8.70 -4.30
C VAL A 199 -15.96 -8.36 -4.24
N VAL A 200 -15.62 -7.46 -3.31
CA VAL A 200 -14.25 -7.05 -3.01
C VAL A 200 -13.96 -7.35 -1.55
N LEU A 201 -12.87 -8.05 -1.29
CA LEU A 201 -12.25 -8.11 0.03
C LEU A 201 -10.93 -7.36 0.00
N THR A 202 -10.68 -6.51 0.99
CA THR A 202 -9.38 -5.84 1.16
C THR A 202 -8.46 -6.62 2.10
N GLN A 203 -7.16 -6.34 2.05
CA GLN A 203 -6.18 -6.90 3.01
C GLN A 203 -6.46 -6.49 4.47
N LYS A 204 -7.22 -5.40 4.69
CA LYS A 204 -7.70 -4.99 6.01
C LYS A 204 -9.02 -5.67 6.41
N HIS A 205 -9.44 -6.69 5.66
CA HIS A 205 -10.69 -7.43 5.89
C HIS A 205 -11.94 -6.56 5.81
N GLN A 206 -11.94 -5.51 4.97
CA GLN A 206 -13.16 -4.82 4.58
C GLN A 206 -13.80 -5.59 3.41
N LEU A 207 -15.01 -6.09 3.62
CA LEU A 207 -15.84 -6.72 2.61
C LEU A 207 -16.79 -5.67 2.01
N CYS A 208 -16.74 -5.51 0.70
CA CYS A 208 -17.64 -4.66 -0.06
C CYS A 208 -18.36 -5.46 -1.14
N ILE A 209 -19.64 -5.17 -1.34
CA ILE A 209 -20.44 -5.68 -2.46
C ILE A 209 -20.91 -4.48 -3.24
N PHE A 210 -20.65 -4.48 -4.54
CA PHE A 210 -21.04 -3.40 -5.45
C PHE A 210 -21.98 -3.94 -6.52
N ASP A 211 -23.02 -3.16 -6.80
CA ASP A 211 -23.87 -3.35 -7.98
C ASP A 211 -23.40 -2.40 -9.08
N PHE A 212 -23.40 -2.87 -10.33
CA PHE A 212 -23.09 -2.02 -11.47
C PHE A 212 -24.35 -1.30 -11.95
N ASP A 213 -24.31 0.02 -11.94
CA ASP A 213 -25.38 0.85 -12.51
C ASP A 213 -25.02 1.22 -13.95
N GLU A 214 -25.75 0.62 -14.90
CA GLU A 214 -25.53 0.85 -16.32
C GLU A 214 -25.88 2.29 -16.75
N HIS A 215 -26.76 3.00 -16.05
CA HIS A 215 -27.13 4.36 -16.41
C HIS A 215 -26.03 5.38 -16.07
N THR A 216 -25.40 5.20 -14.91
CA THR A 216 -24.31 6.08 -14.44
C THR A 216 -22.93 5.56 -14.83
N HIS A 217 -22.83 4.30 -15.25
CA HIS A 217 -21.58 3.58 -15.48
C HIS A 217 -20.66 3.59 -14.24
N ASP A 218 -21.27 3.39 -13.08
CA ASP A 218 -20.61 3.43 -11.78
C ASP A 218 -20.92 2.19 -10.94
N LEU A 219 -20.13 1.97 -9.89
CA LEU A 219 -20.32 0.90 -8.92
C LEU A 219 -20.98 1.44 -7.65
N VAL A 220 -22.23 1.06 -7.44
CA VAL A 220 -23.01 1.46 -6.28
C VAL A 220 -22.72 0.48 -5.13
N THR A 221 -22.26 1.01 -3.99
CA THR A 221 -21.99 0.18 -2.81
C THR A 221 -23.31 -0.33 -2.21
N LYS A 222 -23.56 -1.63 -2.32
CA LYS A 222 -24.71 -2.30 -1.68
C LYS A 222 -24.40 -2.65 -0.23
N VAL A 223 -23.18 -3.10 0.01
CA VAL A 223 -22.71 -3.53 1.33
C VAL A 223 -21.26 -3.07 1.52
N SER A 224 -20.96 -2.60 2.73
CA SER A 224 -19.60 -2.35 3.18
C SER A 224 -19.53 -2.71 4.67
N THR A 225 -18.77 -3.73 5.01
CA THR A 225 -18.63 -4.19 6.40
C THR A 225 -17.23 -4.75 6.69
N SER A 226 -16.79 -4.63 7.94
CA SER A 226 -15.56 -5.27 8.40
C SER A 226 -15.83 -6.73 8.74
N VAL A 227 -14.99 -7.62 8.23
CA VAL A 227 -15.00 -9.06 8.55
C VAL A 227 -13.73 -9.46 9.31
N LEU A 228 -13.06 -8.49 9.91
CA LEU A 228 -11.92 -8.70 10.80
C LEU A 228 -12.37 -9.44 12.08
N ASP A 229 -11.63 -10.46 12.48
CA ASP A 229 -11.70 -11.03 13.84
C ASP A 229 -10.58 -10.46 14.72
N LEU A 230 -10.89 -10.25 16.00
CA LEU A 230 -9.92 -9.79 17.00
C LEU A 230 -8.84 -10.85 17.28
N VAL A 231 -9.18 -12.13 17.09
CA VAL A 231 -8.30 -13.28 17.33
C VAL A 231 -8.33 -14.17 16.10
N GLY A 232 -7.16 -14.52 15.56
CA GLY A 232 -7.04 -15.40 14.41
C GLY A 232 -5.67 -15.24 13.75
N ARG A 233 -5.01 -16.36 13.44
CA ARG A 233 -3.75 -16.32 12.69
C ARG A 233 -4.08 -16.14 11.20
N LYS A 234 -3.54 -15.09 10.58
CA LYS A 234 -3.71 -14.83 9.14
C LYS A 234 -3.25 -16.04 8.31
N LEU A 235 -3.88 -16.23 7.16
CA LEU A 235 -3.43 -17.21 6.18
C LEU A 235 -2.09 -16.81 5.58
N SER A 236 -1.27 -17.82 5.27
CA SER A 236 -0.05 -17.64 4.46
C SER A 236 -0.34 -17.58 2.96
N ARG A 237 -1.59 -17.83 2.56
CA ARG A 237 -2.08 -17.81 1.18
C ARG A 237 -3.15 -16.74 1.03
N GLU A 238 -3.49 -16.42 -0.21
CA GLU A 238 -4.58 -15.49 -0.50
C GLU A 238 -5.90 -15.97 0.13
N PRO A 239 -6.68 -15.05 0.71
CA PRO A 239 -8.01 -15.38 1.19
C PRO A 239 -8.88 -15.96 0.09
N ILE A 240 -9.78 -16.87 0.48
CA ILE A 240 -10.77 -17.41 -0.43
C ILE A 240 -12.13 -16.88 0.00
N VAL A 241 -12.90 -16.35 -0.95
CA VAL A 241 -14.29 -15.94 -0.75
C VAL A 241 -15.15 -16.72 -1.74
N VAL A 242 -16.13 -17.46 -1.22
CA VAL A 242 -17.08 -18.23 -2.01
C VAL A 242 -18.48 -17.79 -1.64
N ILE A 243 -19.33 -17.62 -2.65
CA ILE A 243 -20.75 -17.34 -2.45
C ILE A 243 -21.53 -18.60 -2.75
N ASP A 244 -22.48 -18.93 -1.88
CA ASP A 244 -23.43 -20.01 -2.13
C ASP A 244 -24.23 -19.73 -3.40
N PRO A 245 -24.31 -20.68 -4.38
CA PRO A 245 -25.11 -20.51 -5.59
C PRO A 245 -26.59 -20.20 -5.34
N GLN A 246 -27.12 -20.61 -4.18
CA GLN A 246 -28.50 -20.30 -3.76
C GLN A 246 -28.61 -18.98 -2.97
N SER A 247 -27.51 -18.23 -2.85
CA SER A 247 -27.44 -16.93 -2.18
C SER A 247 -27.88 -16.96 -0.73
N LYS A 248 -27.58 -18.05 -0.01
CA LYS A 248 -27.89 -18.18 1.41
C LYS A 248 -26.75 -17.74 2.32
N MET A 249 -25.52 -17.74 1.82
CA MET A 249 -24.35 -17.32 2.61
C MET A 249 -23.14 -16.98 1.74
N ILE A 250 -22.25 -16.20 2.33
CA ILE A 250 -20.87 -15.99 1.88
C ILE A 250 -19.97 -16.74 2.85
N VAL A 251 -19.07 -17.56 2.32
CA VAL A 251 -18.09 -18.33 3.09
C VAL A 251 -16.70 -17.81 2.76
N MET A 252 -15.92 -17.54 3.78
CA MET A 252 -14.58 -16.98 3.67
C MET A 252 -13.59 -17.82 4.45
N HIS A 253 -12.47 -18.12 3.82
CA HIS A 253 -11.29 -18.64 4.49
C HIS A 253 -10.26 -17.51 4.51
N ILE A 254 -10.21 -16.79 5.65
CA ILE A 254 -9.34 -15.62 5.89
C ILE A 254 -8.37 -15.85 7.06
N TYR A 255 -8.64 -16.83 7.91
CA TYR A 255 -7.82 -17.24 9.04
C TYR A 255 -7.54 -18.74 8.99
N GLN A 256 -6.42 -19.15 9.58
CA GLN A 256 -6.09 -20.58 9.72
C GLN A 256 -7.16 -21.29 10.56
N GLU A 257 -7.56 -22.48 10.11
CA GLU A 257 -8.48 -23.38 10.83
C GLU A 257 -9.86 -22.78 11.15
N LEU A 258 -10.24 -21.70 10.47
CA LEU A 258 -11.52 -21.02 10.66
C LEU A 258 -12.15 -20.70 9.30
N LEU A 259 -13.40 -21.13 9.15
CA LEU A 259 -14.27 -20.67 8.08
C LEU A 259 -15.19 -19.60 8.64
N LYS A 260 -15.07 -18.38 8.13
CA LYS A 260 -16.01 -17.30 8.43
C LYS A 260 -17.21 -17.42 7.51
N ILE A 261 -18.41 -17.42 8.09
CA ILE A 261 -19.67 -17.54 7.38
C ILE A 261 -20.48 -16.28 7.63
N ILE A 262 -21.00 -15.68 6.56
CA ILE A 262 -21.95 -14.58 6.62
C ILE A 262 -23.25 -15.04 5.97
N PRO A 263 -24.31 -15.31 6.74
CA PRO A 263 -25.60 -15.64 6.17
C PRO A 263 -26.21 -14.45 5.42
N LEU A 264 -26.91 -14.76 4.34
CA LEU A 264 -27.76 -13.84 3.59
C LEU A 264 -29.21 -14.12 3.97
N ASP A 265 -30.00 -13.06 4.18
CA ASP A 265 -31.44 -13.21 4.34
C ASP A 265 -32.16 -13.38 2.99
N SER A 266 -33.48 -13.59 3.01
CA SER A 266 -34.29 -13.75 1.80
C SER A 266 -34.34 -12.51 0.91
N SER A 267 -33.83 -11.36 1.37
CA SER A 267 -33.68 -10.13 0.61
C SER A 267 -32.23 -9.87 0.18
N GLY A 268 -31.32 -10.80 0.41
CA GLY A 268 -29.90 -10.67 0.09
C GLY A 268 -29.12 -9.76 1.04
N ARG A 269 -29.66 -9.42 2.22
CA ARG A 269 -28.94 -8.64 3.23
C ARG A 269 -28.05 -9.55 4.06
N LEU A 270 -26.86 -9.05 4.40
CA LEU A 270 -25.95 -9.76 5.30
C LEU A 270 -26.51 -9.79 6.73
N ARG A 271 -26.40 -10.95 7.37
CA ARG A 271 -26.62 -11.14 8.80
C ARG A 271 -25.29 -11.15 9.56
N GLU A 272 -25.38 -11.30 10.88
CA GLU A 272 -24.21 -11.42 11.74
C GLU A 272 -23.31 -12.58 11.28
N ALA A 273 -22.03 -12.27 11.13
CA ALA A 273 -21.01 -13.22 10.73
C ALA A 273 -20.59 -14.09 11.92
N PHE A 274 -20.29 -15.35 11.67
CA PHE A 274 -19.75 -16.26 12.69
C PHE A 274 -18.67 -17.16 12.11
N ASN A 275 -17.81 -17.67 12.98
CA ASN A 275 -16.74 -18.58 12.59
C ASN A 275 -17.10 -20.02 12.93
N VAL A 276 -16.78 -20.93 12.02
CA VAL A 276 -16.85 -22.37 12.22
C VAL A 276 -15.44 -22.92 12.10
N SER A 277 -14.98 -23.62 13.13
CA SER A 277 -13.78 -24.44 13.01
C SER A 277 -14.19 -25.75 12.32
N PRO A 278 -13.63 -26.08 11.14
CA PRO A 278 -13.77 -27.42 10.59
C PRO A 278 -13.00 -28.37 11.51
N ILE A 279 -13.71 -28.94 12.48
CA ILE A 279 -13.18 -29.95 13.39
C ILE A 279 -12.62 -31.10 12.55
N VAL A 280 -11.36 -31.46 12.80
CA VAL A 280 -10.69 -32.66 12.30
C VAL A 280 -11.24 -33.89 13.00
#